data_AF-A0A0J9EAT5-F1
#
_entry.id   AF-A0A0J9EAT5-F1
#
_cell.length_a   1.000
_cell.length_b   1.000
_cell.length_c   1.000
_cell.angle_alpha   90.00
_cell.angle_beta   90.00
_cell.angle_gamma   90.00
#
_symmetry.space_group_name_H-M   'P 1'
#
loop_
_entity.id
_entity.type
_entity.pdbx_description
1 polymer ?
#
loop_
_entity_poly.entity_id
_entity_poly.type
_entity_poly.pdbx_seq_one_letter_code
_entity_poly.pdbx_strand_id
1 'polypeptide(L)'
;MAVSKKPAERPAPGSKWLNWIDLPLRSDIGFGWLFAITLLLLAQEMLPVGWKVNEMHYFDLGLRFTHPERFTEYHAVFDGLTFRSLGLYLIGYSVAWLGHETAHAVLAFGLWLAMSAAVAFALNAMRVSVVVLVLAMLAFLKNGQELMGGEWIFDAVEGKVFAYVAVFAALGFVLRGRLLGAAVLLALAAYMHFLVGGFWGIALIFLAMVLGHRGRALGGMAALFVLSVLPLGWILLSGRFGVSLDYSGVDLTVNQIYSGYRHAHHVAPFESAAIFERFWRVGAIWTALLAAALLALAAIRVWPRRSEALWLGGVTAYLVLAFGLAYLDREAHHFGTLYLFRPSSLGLLLALLVLIDGALSLAPLLLRRVAAIAFLFLMLLDVVPDVVEQAQLSARAPTLLAALTEDEEALLIWTKENTPPRAVVFLAEWPKLSQYQREVAHLGFERLSGRATLVNYKFVPTSPEDLLRWYRLVNWSKDVATDGCTALLEQPVDYVVLRAGSEMRDPLQDCAAPAWQNDAFEVLEVRRVPA
;
A
#
# COMPACT_ATOMS: atom_id res chain seq x y z
N MET A 1 -30.01 -46.69 41.11
CA MET A 1 -30.42 -46.46 39.71
C MET A 1 -29.20 -46.61 38.82
N ALA A 2 -29.13 -47.69 38.03
CA ALA A 2 -28.02 -47.96 37.12
C ALA A 2 -28.30 -47.26 35.77
N VAL A 3 -27.43 -46.32 35.37
CA VAL A 3 -27.51 -45.65 34.08
C VAL A 3 -26.97 -46.60 33.00
N SER A 4 -27.89 -47.18 32.23
CA SER A 4 -27.58 -47.97 31.03
C SER A 4 -26.82 -47.10 30.03
N LYS A 5 -25.53 -47.38 29.84
CA LYS A 5 -24.74 -46.82 28.73
C LYS A 5 -25.22 -47.45 27.43
N LYS A 6 -26.03 -46.72 26.66
CA LYS A 6 -26.39 -47.09 25.28
C LYS A 6 -25.10 -47.31 24.47
N PRO A 7 -24.96 -48.43 23.74
CA PRO A 7 -23.79 -48.67 22.90
C PRO A 7 -23.70 -47.59 21.82
N ALA A 8 -22.51 -47.03 21.64
CA ALA A 8 -22.23 -46.07 20.57
C ALA A 8 -22.43 -46.78 19.21
N GLU A 9 -23.51 -46.43 18.51
CA GLU A 9 -23.75 -46.89 17.14
C GLU A 9 -22.56 -46.47 16.27
N ARG A 10 -21.90 -47.46 15.66
CA ARG A 10 -20.84 -47.18 14.68
C ARG A 10 -21.49 -46.54 13.45
N PRO A 11 -21.04 -45.36 13.01
CA PRO A 11 -21.62 -44.70 11.85
C PRO A 11 -21.50 -45.58 10.60
N ALA A 12 -22.57 -45.62 9.80
CA ALA A 12 -22.63 -46.42 8.59
C ALA A 12 -21.45 -46.10 7.64
N PRO A 13 -20.83 -47.12 7.00
CA PRO A 13 -19.58 -46.96 6.24
C PRO A 13 -19.66 -46.03 5.01
N GLY A 14 -20.86 -45.66 4.56
CA GLY A 14 -21.06 -44.68 3.48
C GLY A 14 -20.94 -43.19 3.89
N SER A 15 -20.89 -42.88 5.19
CA SER A 15 -20.89 -41.48 5.68
C SER A 15 -19.53 -40.78 5.62
N LYS A 16 -18.44 -41.53 5.40
CA LYS A 16 -17.08 -40.96 5.45
C LYS A 16 -16.79 -39.97 4.32
N TRP A 17 -17.35 -40.17 3.12
CA TRP A 17 -17.11 -39.29 1.97
C TRP A 17 -17.82 -37.94 2.11
N LEU A 18 -19.04 -37.92 2.64
CA LEU A 18 -19.78 -36.68 2.89
C LEU A 18 -19.08 -35.76 3.91
N ASN A 19 -18.37 -36.35 4.88
CA ASN A 19 -17.62 -35.59 5.87
C ASN A 19 -16.47 -34.75 5.26
N TRP A 20 -15.91 -35.15 4.12
CA TRP A 20 -14.86 -34.39 3.43
C TRP A 20 -15.41 -33.17 2.69
N ILE A 21 -16.61 -33.28 2.11
CA ILE A 21 -17.28 -32.15 1.42
C ILE A 21 -17.74 -31.09 2.43
N ASP A 22 -18.14 -31.52 3.62
CA ASP A 22 -18.58 -30.60 4.67
C ASP A 22 -17.39 -30.00 5.47
N LEU A 23 -16.16 -30.54 5.33
CA LEU A 23 -14.98 -30.05 6.06
C LEU A 23 -14.66 -28.57 5.76
N PRO A 24 -14.62 -28.09 4.50
CA PRO A 24 -14.38 -26.67 4.19
C PRO A 24 -15.47 -25.71 4.69
N LEU A 25 -16.67 -26.23 4.97
CA LEU A 25 -17.81 -25.46 5.48
C LEU A 25 -17.77 -25.29 7.01
N ARG A 26 -16.92 -26.05 7.72
CA ARG A 26 -16.85 -25.93 9.17
C ARG A 26 -16.13 -24.65 9.58
N SER A 27 -16.58 -24.05 10.67
CA SER A 27 -16.00 -22.83 11.25
C SER A 27 -14.97 -23.12 12.34
N ASP A 28 -14.82 -24.39 12.74
CA ASP A 28 -13.84 -24.89 13.72
C ASP A 28 -12.53 -25.37 13.06
N ILE A 29 -12.31 -25.02 11.80
CA ILE A 29 -11.09 -25.33 11.08
C ILE A 29 -9.90 -24.70 11.80
N GLY A 30 -8.89 -25.53 12.09
CA GLY A 30 -7.70 -25.10 12.80
C GLY A 30 -6.90 -24.03 12.03
N PHE A 31 -6.18 -23.20 12.79
CA PHE A 31 -5.30 -22.15 12.27
C PHE A 31 -4.42 -22.60 11.10
N GLY A 32 -3.86 -23.82 11.15
CA GLY A 32 -2.95 -24.32 10.11
C GLY A 32 -3.57 -24.38 8.70
N TRP A 33 -4.85 -24.74 8.59
CA TRP A 33 -5.54 -24.76 7.30
C TRP A 33 -5.81 -23.36 6.78
N LEU A 34 -6.28 -22.45 7.65
CA LEU A 34 -6.47 -21.05 7.27
C LEU A 34 -5.15 -20.42 6.84
N PHE A 35 -4.06 -20.69 7.56
CA PHE A 35 -2.73 -20.22 7.21
C PHE A 35 -2.27 -20.73 5.85
N ALA A 36 -2.36 -22.04 5.59
CA ALA A 36 -1.94 -22.62 4.31
C ALA A 36 -2.75 -22.06 3.13
N ILE A 37 -4.07 -21.90 3.29
CA ILE A 37 -4.93 -21.34 2.24
C ILE A 37 -4.67 -19.85 2.02
N THR A 38 -4.51 -19.06 3.09
CA THR A 38 -4.15 -17.64 2.96
C THR A 38 -2.77 -17.49 2.34
N LEU A 39 -1.80 -18.32 2.71
CA LEU A 39 -0.47 -18.33 2.10
C LEU A 39 -0.56 -18.53 0.58
N LEU A 40 -1.35 -19.52 0.14
CA LEU A 40 -1.56 -19.80 -1.27
C LEU A 40 -2.30 -18.67 -2.00
N LEU A 41 -3.33 -18.07 -1.39
CA LEU A 41 -4.08 -16.98 -2.02
C LEU A 41 -3.26 -15.69 -2.14
N LEU A 42 -2.50 -15.34 -1.11
CA LEU A 42 -1.66 -14.14 -1.13
C LEU A 42 -0.45 -14.27 -2.06
N ALA A 43 -0.04 -15.50 -2.39
CA ALA A 43 1.01 -15.74 -3.36
C ALA A 43 0.69 -15.16 -4.75
N GLN A 44 -0.58 -15.00 -5.12
CA GLN A 44 -0.97 -14.41 -6.42
C GLN A 44 -0.55 -12.94 -6.56
N GLU A 45 -0.57 -12.20 -5.45
CA GLU A 45 -0.30 -10.77 -5.46
C GLU A 45 1.13 -10.47 -5.02
N MET A 46 1.63 -11.23 -4.04
CA MET A 46 2.95 -11.02 -3.45
C MET A 46 4.07 -11.75 -4.20
N LEU A 47 3.74 -12.55 -5.23
CA LEU A 47 4.70 -13.14 -6.17
C LEU A 47 4.39 -12.65 -7.61
N PRO A 48 5.42 -12.50 -8.48
CA PRO A 48 6.82 -12.62 -8.16
C PRO A 48 7.32 -11.51 -7.24
N VAL A 49 8.34 -11.85 -6.46
CA VAL A 49 9.08 -10.86 -5.70
C VAL A 49 9.90 -10.04 -6.70
N GLY A 50 9.31 -8.96 -7.18
CA GLY A 50 9.91 -8.02 -8.12
C GLY A 50 9.63 -6.59 -7.69
N TRP A 51 10.51 -5.68 -8.12
CA TRP A 51 10.39 -4.27 -7.76
C TRP A 51 9.11 -3.64 -8.28
N LYS A 52 8.34 -3.06 -7.37
CA LYS A 52 7.24 -2.15 -7.68
C LYS A 52 7.72 -0.70 -7.56
N VAL A 53 7.05 0.19 -8.29
CA VAL A 53 7.31 1.64 -8.36
C VAL A 53 7.52 2.27 -6.97
N ASN A 54 6.61 2.00 -6.03
CA ASN A 54 6.67 2.59 -4.70
C ASN A 54 7.77 1.98 -3.82
N GLU A 55 8.09 0.70 -4.00
CA GLU A 55 9.09 0.02 -3.16
C GLU A 55 10.47 0.64 -3.34
N MET A 56 10.85 0.97 -4.58
CA MET A 56 12.13 1.65 -4.85
C MET A 56 12.23 2.94 -4.03
N HIS A 57 11.18 3.75 -4.04
CA HIS A 57 11.13 4.98 -3.23
C HIS A 57 11.33 4.69 -1.74
N TYR A 58 10.59 3.74 -1.16
CA TYR A 58 10.68 3.44 0.26
C TYR A 58 12.00 2.79 0.68
N PHE A 59 12.63 2.02 -0.21
CA PHE A 59 13.93 1.43 0.03
C PHE A 59 15.02 2.48 0.06
N ASP A 60 15.03 3.37 -0.93
CA ASP A 60 16.01 4.45 -1.01
C ASP A 60 15.78 5.45 0.14
N LEU A 61 14.52 5.74 0.48
CA LEU A 61 14.18 6.61 1.60
C LEU A 61 14.56 5.99 2.95
N GLY A 62 14.34 4.68 3.12
CA GLY A 62 14.78 3.95 4.31
C GLY A 62 16.31 3.97 4.45
N LEU A 63 17.03 3.75 3.35
CA LEU A 63 18.49 3.82 3.35
C LEU A 63 18.96 5.25 3.68
N ARG A 64 18.38 6.28 3.07
CA ARG A 64 18.70 7.68 3.41
C ARG A 64 18.40 8.01 4.86
N PHE A 65 17.30 7.50 5.40
CA PHE A 65 16.92 7.73 6.78
C PHE A 65 17.93 7.15 7.79
N THR A 66 18.53 6.01 7.46
CA THR A 66 19.51 5.30 8.32
C THR A 66 20.96 5.66 8.03
N HIS A 67 21.25 6.09 6.80
CA HIS A 67 22.57 6.44 6.29
C HIS A 67 22.53 7.74 5.48
N PRO A 68 22.17 8.88 6.11
CA PRO A 68 22.00 10.15 5.40
C PRO A 68 23.30 10.64 4.74
N GLU A 69 24.46 10.23 5.24
CA GLU A 69 25.78 10.57 4.69
C GLU A 69 26.01 10.07 3.26
N ARG A 70 25.23 9.09 2.80
CA ARG A 70 25.30 8.55 1.43
C ARG A 70 24.54 9.39 0.42
N PHE A 71 23.73 10.34 0.87
CA PHE A 71 22.87 11.16 0.04
C PHE A 71 23.29 12.62 0.16
N THR A 72 23.32 13.31 -0.97
CA THR A 72 23.53 14.76 -1.02
C THR A 72 22.19 15.49 -1.03
N GLU A 73 22.21 16.80 -0.90
CA GLU A 73 21.00 17.62 -1.04
C GLU A 73 20.38 17.51 -2.43
N TYR A 74 21.14 17.13 -3.46
CA TYR A 74 20.68 17.00 -4.85
C TYR A 74 20.03 15.64 -5.18
N HIS A 75 19.99 14.70 -4.25
CA HIS A 75 19.31 13.42 -4.48
C HIS A 75 17.79 13.64 -4.53
N ALA A 76 17.12 12.96 -5.46
CA ALA A 76 15.67 13.07 -5.63
C ALA A 76 14.88 12.41 -4.50
N VAL A 77 15.53 11.50 -3.76
CA VAL A 77 14.94 10.81 -2.62
C VAL A 77 15.13 11.66 -1.36
N PHE A 78 14.15 12.46 -0.96
CA PHE A 78 14.19 13.24 0.28
C PHE A 78 12.84 13.27 0.99
N ASP A 79 12.84 13.20 2.32
CA ASP A 79 11.68 13.48 3.18
C ASP A 79 12.19 13.75 4.60
N GLY A 80 11.90 14.93 5.16
CA GLY A 80 12.28 15.31 6.51
C GLY A 80 11.40 14.73 7.62
N LEU A 81 10.24 14.14 7.29
CA LEU A 81 9.30 13.69 8.32
C LEU A 81 9.62 12.30 8.89
N THR A 82 9.68 12.22 10.22
CA THR A 82 10.11 11.03 10.97
C THR A 82 8.95 10.14 11.45
N PHE A 83 7.70 10.46 11.10
CA PHE A 83 6.52 9.73 11.61
C PHE A 83 6.39 8.28 11.07
N ARG A 84 7.16 7.92 10.04
CA ARG A 84 7.25 6.54 9.50
C ARG A 84 8.55 5.85 9.92
N SER A 85 9.21 6.37 10.95
CA SER A 85 10.56 5.97 11.36
C SER A 85 10.73 4.48 11.54
N LEU A 86 9.77 3.76 12.15
CA LEU A 86 9.95 2.33 12.38
C LEU A 86 10.02 1.52 11.09
N GLY A 87 9.15 1.82 10.12
CA GLY A 87 9.18 1.17 8.81
C GLY A 87 10.46 1.52 8.04
N LEU A 88 10.87 2.79 8.08
CA LEU A 88 12.10 3.26 7.43
C LEU A 88 13.36 2.68 8.07
N TYR A 89 13.40 2.52 9.40
CA TYR A 89 14.50 1.84 10.09
C TYR A 89 14.61 0.38 9.68
N LEU A 90 13.48 -0.35 9.66
CA LEU A 90 13.46 -1.75 9.27
C LEU A 90 13.97 -1.94 7.84
N ILE A 91 13.46 -1.16 6.89
CA ILE A 91 13.87 -1.23 5.48
C ILE A 91 15.32 -0.77 5.33
N GLY A 92 15.66 0.41 5.87
CA GLY A 92 16.98 1.03 5.73
C GLY A 92 18.13 0.18 6.25
N TYR A 93 18.02 -0.35 7.47
CA TYR A 93 19.05 -1.24 8.01
C TYR A 93 19.12 -2.57 7.26
N SER A 94 17.99 -3.10 6.79
CA SER A 94 18.00 -4.31 5.95
C SER A 94 18.77 -4.06 4.65
N VAL A 95 18.54 -2.93 3.99
CA VAL A 95 19.27 -2.50 2.78
C VAL A 95 20.74 -2.29 3.08
N ALA A 96 21.08 -1.64 4.20
CA ALA A 96 22.47 -1.38 4.57
C ALA A 96 23.27 -2.67 4.81
N TRP A 97 22.63 -3.71 5.35
CA TRP A 97 23.26 -5.02 5.63
C TRP A 97 23.27 -5.98 4.45
N LEU A 98 22.16 -6.08 3.72
CA LEU A 98 21.96 -7.12 2.71
C LEU A 98 22.11 -6.60 1.27
N GLY A 99 22.14 -5.28 1.08
CA GLY A 99 21.93 -4.66 -0.23
C GLY A 99 20.45 -4.64 -0.62
N HIS A 100 20.11 -3.83 -1.64
CA HIS A 100 18.71 -3.58 -2.02
C HIS A 100 17.96 -4.84 -2.44
N GLU A 101 18.53 -5.64 -3.35
CA GLU A 101 17.88 -6.82 -3.93
C GLU A 101 17.61 -7.89 -2.87
N THR A 102 18.62 -8.24 -2.06
CA THR A 102 18.46 -9.26 -1.02
C THR A 102 17.57 -8.77 0.12
N ALA A 103 17.66 -7.49 0.50
CA ALA A 103 16.73 -6.91 1.48
C ALA A 103 15.28 -6.97 0.99
N HIS A 104 15.03 -6.61 -0.28
CA HIS A 104 13.70 -6.67 -0.87
C HIS A 104 13.15 -8.09 -0.85
N ALA A 105 13.93 -9.06 -1.33
CA ALA A 105 13.53 -10.46 -1.33
C ALA A 105 13.19 -11.00 0.07
N VAL A 106 14.06 -10.73 1.05
CA VAL A 106 13.87 -11.18 2.44
C VAL A 106 12.66 -10.51 3.08
N LEU A 107 12.49 -9.20 2.91
CA LEU A 107 11.37 -8.47 3.50
C LEU A 107 10.04 -8.83 2.85
N ALA A 108 9.99 -9.00 1.51
CA ALA A 108 8.79 -9.43 0.80
C ALA A 108 8.34 -10.83 1.24
N PHE A 109 9.27 -11.79 1.29
CA PHE A 109 8.98 -13.14 1.75
C PHE A 109 8.55 -13.17 3.23
N GLY A 110 9.26 -12.42 4.09
CA GLY A 110 8.90 -12.28 5.50
C GLY A 110 7.52 -11.65 5.70
N LEU A 111 7.18 -10.62 4.92
CA LEU A 111 5.88 -9.99 4.91
C LEU A 111 4.78 -10.93 4.46
N TRP A 112 5.01 -11.70 3.39
CA TRP A 112 4.05 -12.70 2.91
C TRP A 112 3.70 -13.71 4.01
N LEU A 113 4.71 -14.30 4.66
CA LEU A 113 4.51 -15.22 5.78
C LEU A 113 3.78 -14.56 6.96
N ALA A 114 4.24 -13.38 7.36
CA ALA A 114 3.68 -12.67 8.51
C ALA A 114 2.23 -12.23 8.27
N MET A 115 1.93 -11.75 7.06
CA MET A 115 0.58 -11.36 6.64
C MET A 115 -0.34 -12.57 6.60
N SER A 116 0.07 -13.68 5.99
CA SER A 116 -0.72 -14.90 5.98
C SER A 116 -1.03 -15.41 7.40
N ALA A 117 -0.04 -15.36 8.31
CA ALA A 117 -0.24 -15.73 9.70
C ALA A 117 -1.21 -14.80 10.44
N ALA A 118 -1.06 -13.47 10.25
CA ALA A 118 -1.93 -12.49 10.90
C ALA A 118 -3.37 -12.56 10.42
N VAL A 119 -3.58 -12.68 9.10
CA VAL A 119 -4.91 -12.88 8.49
C VAL A 119 -5.52 -14.19 8.99
N ALA A 120 -4.79 -15.31 8.93
CA ALA A 120 -5.29 -16.60 9.44
C ALA A 120 -5.64 -16.55 10.94
N PHE A 121 -4.86 -15.84 11.74
CA PHE A 121 -5.14 -15.62 13.17
C PHE A 121 -6.44 -14.82 13.39
N ALA A 122 -6.63 -13.73 12.65
CA ALA A 122 -7.86 -12.93 12.69
C ALA A 122 -9.08 -13.75 12.27
N LEU A 123 -8.98 -14.46 11.14
CA LEU A 123 -10.07 -15.27 10.60
C LEU A 123 -10.44 -16.45 11.50
N ASN A 124 -9.44 -17.07 12.14
CA ASN A 124 -9.69 -18.10 13.14
C ASN A 124 -10.41 -17.53 14.36
N ALA A 125 -10.05 -16.32 14.81
CA ALA A 125 -10.77 -15.62 15.88
C ALA A 125 -12.21 -15.27 15.48
N MET A 126 -12.45 -14.91 14.22
CA MET A 126 -13.79 -14.69 13.65
C MET A 126 -14.57 -16.00 13.42
N ARG A 127 -13.92 -17.17 13.51
CA ARG A 127 -14.48 -18.49 13.13
C ARG A 127 -14.99 -18.51 11.69
N VAL A 128 -14.20 -17.96 10.76
CA VAL A 128 -14.47 -18.01 9.32
C VAL A 128 -14.17 -19.41 8.78
N SER A 129 -15.07 -19.94 7.95
CA SER A 129 -14.84 -21.20 7.23
C SER A 129 -13.92 -20.98 6.02
N VAL A 130 -13.28 -22.05 5.54
CA VAL A 130 -12.34 -21.97 4.40
C VAL A 130 -13.07 -21.51 3.12
N VAL A 131 -14.32 -21.94 2.91
CA VAL A 131 -15.12 -21.50 1.75
C VAL A 131 -15.36 -20.00 1.77
N VAL A 132 -15.74 -19.44 2.93
CA VAL A 132 -15.95 -17.98 3.07
C VAL A 132 -14.64 -17.23 2.84
N LEU A 133 -13.53 -17.71 3.41
CA LEU A 133 -12.20 -17.12 3.21
C LEU A 133 -11.87 -17.02 1.72
N VAL A 134 -11.97 -18.12 0.98
CA VAL A 134 -11.54 -18.16 -0.42
C VAL A 134 -12.44 -17.33 -1.31
N LEU A 135 -13.76 -17.43 -1.16
CA LEU A 135 -14.69 -16.61 -1.94
C LEU A 135 -14.48 -15.11 -1.68
N ALA A 136 -14.29 -14.72 -0.42
CA ALA A 136 -14.04 -13.33 -0.06
C ALA A 136 -12.70 -12.83 -0.59
N MET A 137 -11.63 -13.61 -0.44
CA MET A 137 -10.29 -13.24 -0.93
C MET A 137 -10.23 -13.20 -2.44
N LEU A 138 -10.81 -14.16 -3.18
CA LEU A 138 -10.84 -14.09 -4.63
C LEU A 138 -11.63 -12.88 -5.13
N ALA A 139 -12.79 -12.61 -4.53
CA ALA A 139 -13.54 -11.40 -4.84
C ALA A 139 -12.73 -10.14 -4.52
N PHE A 140 -11.99 -10.12 -3.41
CA PHE A 140 -11.17 -8.99 -3.01
C PHE A 140 -9.97 -8.75 -3.95
N LEU A 141 -9.18 -9.79 -4.21
CA LEU A 141 -7.97 -9.72 -5.04
C LEU A 141 -8.31 -9.38 -6.50
N LYS A 142 -9.26 -10.11 -7.11
CA LYS A 142 -9.63 -9.92 -8.53
C LYS A 142 -10.34 -8.58 -8.79
N ASN A 143 -10.84 -7.90 -7.76
CA ASN A 143 -11.44 -6.56 -7.87
C ASN A 143 -10.51 -5.44 -7.39
N GLY A 144 -9.20 -5.68 -7.31
CA GLY A 144 -8.20 -4.63 -7.08
C GLY A 144 -7.96 -4.26 -5.62
N GLN A 145 -8.38 -5.10 -4.66
CA GLN A 145 -8.13 -4.94 -3.23
C GLN A 145 -8.77 -3.70 -2.57
N GLU A 146 -9.70 -2.99 -3.22
CA GLU A 146 -10.34 -1.82 -2.62
C GLU A 146 -11.68 -1.47 -3.22
N LEU A 147 -12.40 -0.57 -2.53
CA LEU A 147 -13.56 0.11 -3.11
C LEU A 147 -13.15 1.34 -3.91
N MET A 148 -12.16 2.10 -3.43
CA MET A 148 -11.74 3.38 -4.00
C MET A 148 -10.48 3.89 -3.30
N GLY A 149 -9.76 4.77 -4.01
CA GLY A 149 -8.65 5.53 -3.46
C GLY A 149 -7.27 4.91 -3.71
N GLY A 150 -7.15 3.92 -4.60
CA GLY A 150 -5.91 3.23 -4.97
C GLY A 150 -5.19 2.54 -3.80
N GLU A 151 -5.87 2.24 -2.71
CA GLU A 151 -5.33 1.52 -1.56
C GLU A 151 -5.32 0.00 -1.79
N TRP A 152 -4.29 -0.65 -1.28
CA TRP A 152 -4.13 -2.09 -1.36
C TRP A 152 -3.42 -2.58 -0.09
N ILE A 153 -3.52 -3.87 0.21
CA ILE A 153 -2.95 -4.48 1.42
C ILE A 153 -1.81 -5.46 1.07
N PHE A 154 -1.89 -6.13 -0.08
CA PHE A 154 -1.09 -7.33 -0.39
C PHE A 154 -0.18 -7.19 -1.62
N ASP A 155 0.39 -6.01 -1.92
CA ASP A 155 1.21 -5.81 -3.14
C ASP A 155 2.71 -5.67 -2.83
N ALA A 156 3.12 -4.60 -2.13
CA ALA A 156 4.52 -4.18 -2.02
C ALA A 156 5.08 -4.08 -0.58
N VAL A 157 6.41 -4.10 -0.45
CA VAL A 157 7.16 -3.91 0.79
C VAL A 157 7.17 -2.43 1.18
N GLU A 158 6.16 -2.03 1.94
CA GLU A 158 6.00 -0.67 2.46
C GLU A 158 5.62 -0.67 3.95
N GLY A 159 5.90 0.42 4.66
CA GLY A 159 5.50 0.59 6.07
C GLY A 159 4.01 0.30 6.33
N LYS A 160 3.12 0.61 5.38
CA LYS A 160 1.68 0.32 5.50
C LYS A 160 1.36 -1.17 5.54
N VAL A 161 2.11 -2.02 4.82
CA VAL A 161 1.86 -3.47 4.82
C VAL A 161 2.30 -4.10 6.13
N PHE A 162 3.44 -3.67 6.68
CA PHE A 162 3.84 -4.04 8.04
C PHE A 162 2.79 -3.60 9.07
N ALA A 163 2.19 -2.42 8.90
CA ALA A 163 1.10 -1.96 9.76
C ALA A 163 -0.14 -2.88 9.65
N TYR A 164 -0.50 -3.33 8.45
CA TYR A 164 -1.63 -4.25 8.26
C TYR A 164 -1.41 -5.62 8.93
N VAL A 165 -0.18 -6.16 8.94
CA VAL A 165 0.14 -7.38 9.71
C VAL A 165 -0.25 -7.20 11.19
N ALA A 166 0.15 -6.07 11.78
CA ALA A 166 -0.17 -5.75 13.16
C ALA A 166 -1.67 -5.47 13.39
N VAL A 167 -2.36 -4.83 12.43
CA VAL A 167 -3.82 -4.60 12.49
C VAL A 167 -4.62 -5.90 12.44
N PHE A 168 -4.30 -6.83 11.55
CA PHE A 168 -4.96 -8.14 11.51
C PHE A 168 -4.73 -8.93 12.80
N ALA A 169 -3.48 -8.95 13.29
CA ALA A 169 -3.20 -9.55 14.58
C ALA A 169 -4.02 -8.87 15.69
N ALA A 170 -4.05 -7.55 15.76
CA ALA A 170 -4.84 -6.80 16.75
C ALA A 170 -6.34 -7.13 16.68
N LEU A 171 -6.92 -7.23 15.49
CA LEU A 171 -8.30 -7.67 15.28
C LEU A 171 -8.54 -9.05 15.92
N GLY A 172 -7.66 -10.02 15.67
CA GLY A 172 -7.74 -11.34 16.30
C GLY A 172 -7.63 -11.30 17.83
N PHE A 173 -6.81 -10.39 18.39
CA PHE A 173 -6.72 -10.18 19.83
C PHE A 173 -8.00 -9.56 20.41
N VAL A 174 -8.59 -8.56 19.74
CA VAL A 174 -9.87 -7.94 20.15
C VAL A 174 -10.99 -8.98 20.18
N LEU A 175 -11.12 -9.78 19.12
CA LEU A 175 -12.14 -10.83 19.02
C LEU A 175 -12.00 -11.93 20.08
N ARG A 176 -10.78 -12.12 20.61
CA ARG A 176 -10.50 -13.05 21.73
C ARG A 176 -10.54 -12.38 23.10
N GLY A 177 -10.96 -11.11 23.20
CA GLY A 177 -11.04 -10.34 24.44
C GLY A 177 -9.68 -9.94 25.04
N ARG A 178 -8.57 -10.07 24.30
CA ARG A 178 -7.21 -9.74 24.76
C ARG A 178 -6.84 -8.29 24.42
N LEU A 179 -7.56 -7.35 25.03
CA LEU A 179 -7.55 -5.94 24.60
C LEU A 179 -6.20 -5.22 24.78
N LEU A 180 -5.42 -5.54 25.82
CA LEU A 180 -4.11 -4.92 26.02
C LEU A 180 -3.11 -5.32 24.93
N GLY A 181 -3.10 -6.60 24.53
CA GLY A 181 -2.28 -7.07 23.41
C GLY A 181 -2.67 -6.40 22.09
N ALA A 182 -3.98 -6.21 21.87
CA ALA A 182 -4.46 -5.45 20.72
C ALA A 182 -3.98 -3.99 20.73
N ALA A 183 -4.02 -3.29 21.87
CA ALA A 183 -3.54 -1.92 21.97
C ALA A 183 -2.04 -1.78 21.64
N VAL A 184 -1.20 -2.73 22.09
CA VAL A 184 0.24 -2.74 21.75
C VAL A 184 0.46 -2.93 20.25
N LEU A 185 -0.25 -3.88 19.64
CA LEU A 185 -0.16 -4.11 18.19
C LEU A 185 -0.69 -2.94 17.37
N LEU A 186 -1.74 -2.26 17.83
CA LEU A 186 -2.26 -1.04 17.19
C LEU A 186 -1.28 0.13 17.30
N ALA A 187 -0.63 0.30 18.46
CA ALA A 187 0.43 1.29 18.61
C ALA A 187 1.60 0.98 17.66
N LEU A 188 2.04 -0.29 17.59
CA LEU A 188 3.06 -0.73 16.63
C LEU A 188 2.65 -0.41 15.19
N ALA A 189 1.40 -0.69 14.81
CA ALA A 189 0.87 -0.35 13.49
C ALA A 189 0.93 1.16 13.21
N ALA A 190 0.66 2.01 14.22
CA ALA A 190 0.72 3.46 14.06
C ALA A 190 2.15 3.96 13.83
N TYR A 191 3.15 3.38 14.52
CA TYR A 191 4.56 3.72 14.29
C TYR A 191 5.10 3.20 12.94
N MET A 192 4.52 2.13 12.38
CA MET A 192 4.83 1.68 11.03
C MET A 192 4.18 2.58 9.97
N HIS A 193 2.90 2.92 10.16
CA HIS A 193 2.15 3.79 9.26
C HIS A 193 0.96 4.44 9.99
N PHE A 194 1.12 5.70 10.39
CA PHE A 194 0.17 6.41 11.26
C PHE A 194 -1.27 6.37 10.77
N LEU A 195 -1.52 6.56 9.48
CA LEU A 195 -2.89 6.58 8.94
C LEU A 195 -3.58 5.21 9.05
N VAL A 196 -2.83 4.12 8.89
CA VAL A 196 -3.37 2.75 8.96
C VAL A 196 -3.58 2.38 10.43
N GLY A 197 -2.55 2.49 11.27
CA GLY A 197 -2.64 2.14 12.68
C GLY A 197 -3.54 3.07 13.49
N GLY A 198 -3.55 4.37 13.18
CA GLY A 198 -4.39 5.38 13.82
C GLY A 198 -5.87 5.13 13.57
N PHE A 199 -6.27 5.02 12.30
CA PHE A 199 -7.66 4.75 11.94
C PHE A 199 -8.14 3.41 12.50
N TRP A 200 -7.42 2.33 12.22
CA TRP A 200 -7.84 1.00 12.66
C TRP A 200 -7.73 0.83 14.18
N GLY A 201 -6.87 1.59 14.85
CA GLY A 201 -6.83 1.68 16.30
C GLY A 201 -8.14 2.17 16.88
N ILE A 202 -8.65 3.30 16.36
CA ILE A 202 -9.95 3.84 16.76
C ILE A 202 -11.06 2.86 16.39
N ALA A 203 -11.09 2.36 15.14
CA ALA A 203 -12.12 1.44 14.67
C ALA A 203 -12.19 0.16 15.53
N LEU A 204 -11.06 -0.43 15.92
CA LEU A 204 -11.03 -1.64 16.74
C LEU A 204 -11.37 -1.39 18.22
N ILE A 205 -11.12 -0.20 18.76
CA ILE A 205 -11.67 0.22 20.07
C ILE A 205 -13.20 0.28 19.99
N PHE A 206 -13.76 0.84 18.92
CA PHE A 206 -15.21 0.82 18.69
C PHE A 206 -15.75 -0.61 18.54
N LEU A 207 -15.05 -1.50 17.82
CA LEU A 207 -15.43 -2.91 17.74
C LEU A 207 -15.48 -3.55 19.14
N ALA A 208 -14.46 -3.35 19.96
CA ALA A 208 -14.42 -3.89 21.32
C ALA A 208 -15.63 -3.42 22.16
N MET A 209 -16.02 -2.15 22.01
CA MET A 209 -17.22 -1.61 22.64
C MET A 209 -18.52 -2.26 22.11
N VAL A 210 -18.65 -2.47 20.79
CA VAL A 210 -19.80 -3.14 20.16
C VAL A 210 -19.88 -4.62 20.57
N LEU A 211 -18.74 -5.27 20.81
CA LEU A 211 -18.66 -6.62 21.38
C LEU A 211 -19.02 -6.68 22.87
N GLY A 212 -19.32 -5.54 23.50
CA GLY A 212 -19.79 -5.47 24.88
C GLY A 212 -18.67 -5.29 25.92
N HIS A 213 -17.42 -5.11 25.52
CA HIS A 213 -16.36 -4.75 26.45
C HIS A 213 -16.61 -3.34 27.02
N ARG A 214 -16.50 -3.17 28.33
CA ARG A 214 -16.78 -1.91 29.05
C ARG A 214 -15.81 -1.71 30.22
N GLY A 215 -15.87 -0.52 30.84
CA GLY A 215 -15.17 -0.21 32.08
C GLY A 215 -13.64 -0.27 31.94
N ARG A 216 -12.96 -0.85 32.93
CA ARG A 216 -11.49 -0.87 33.03
C ARG A 216 -10.80 -1.54 31.85
N ALA A 217 -11.39 -2.57 31.25
CA ALA A 217 -10.78 -3.28 30.13
C ALA A 217 -10.74 -2.42 28.86
N LEU A 218 -11.87 -1.82 28.48
CA LEU A 218 -11.95 -0.90 27.33
C LEU A 218 -11.16 0.38 27.59
N GLY A 219 -11.29 0.95 28.79
CA GLY A 219 -10.54 2.13 29.19
C GLY A 219 -9.03 1.90 29.19
N GLY A 220 -8.57 0.73 29.65
CA GLY A 220 -7.17 0.33 29.60
C GLY A 220 -6.62 0.19 28.18
N MET A 221 -7.40 -0.42 27.26
CA MET A 221 -7.04 -0.50 25.84
C MET A 221 -6.90 0.89 25.21
N ALA A 222 -7.92 1.74 25.39
CA ALA A 222 -7.93 3.09 24.83
C ALA A 222 -6.81 3.96 25.40
N ALA A 223 -6.62 3.95 26.72
CA ALA A 223 -5.56 4.71 27.38
C ALA A 223 -4.17 4.24 26.94
N LEU A 224 -3.93 2.92 26.91
CA LEU A 224 -2.64 2.38 26.46
C LEU A 224 -2.35 2.77 25.02
N PHE A 225 -3.32 2.63 24.10
CA PHE A 225 -3.15 3.02 22.71
C PHE A 225 -2.87 4.53 22.57
N VAL A 226 -3.71 5.38 23.15
CA VAL A 226 -3.56 6.85 23.07
C VAL A 226 -2.23 7.31 23.66
N LEU A 227 -1.87 6.85 24.85
CA LEU A 227 -0.60 7.22 25.50
C LEU A 227 0.61 6.73 24.70
N SER A 228 0.53 5.56 24.07
CA SER A 228 1.64 5.02 23.26
C SER A 228 1.83 5.77 21.95
N VAL A 229 0.75 6.27 21.34
CA VAL A 229 0.77 6.99 20.06
C VAL A 229 0.91 8.50 20.24
N LEU A 230 0.72 9.03 21.46
CA LEU A 230 0.82 10.46 21.76
C LEU A 230 2.13 11.11 21.26
N PRO A 231 3.33 10.51 21.44
CA PRO A 231 4.57 11.10 20.91
C PRO A 231 4.55 11.23 19.38
N LEU A 232 4.00 10.23 18.69
CA LEU A 232 3.86 10.25 17.23
C LEU A 232 2.85 11.31 16.78
N GLY A 233 1.73 11.43 17.48
CA GLY A 233 0.75 12.50 17.26
C GLY A 233 1.35 13.88 17.46
N TRP A 234 2.21 14.06 18.47
CA TRP A 234 2.95 15.29 18.69
C TRP A 234 3.89 15.61 17.52
N ILE A 235 4.71 14.66 17.08
CA ILE A 235 5.62 14.83 15.93
C ILE A 235 4.86 15.28 14.67
N LEU A 236 3.71 14.65 14.40
CA LEU A 236 2.86 14.99 13.26
C LEU A 236 2.27 16.39 13.37
N LEU A 237 1.75 16.76 14.55
CA LEU A 237 1.18 18.09 14.77
C LEU A 237 2.26 19.18 14.71
N SER A 238 3.42 18.96 15.34
CA SER A 238 4.52 19.92 15.30
C SER A 238 5.10 20.07 13.90
N GLY A 239 5.24 18.97 13.15
CA GLY A 239 5.72 19.00 11.76
C GLY A 239 4.74 19.67 10.80
N ARG A 240 3.44 19.70 11.13
CA ARG A 240 2.41 20.33 10.28
C ARG A 240 2.14 21.78 10.62
N PHE A 241 2.11 22.14 11.90
CA PHE A 241 1.72 23.47 12.37
C PHE A 241 2.89 24.33 12.87
N GLY A 242 4.04 23.72 13.16
CA GLY A 242 5.21 24.42 13.73
C GLY A 242 6.15 25.04 12.71
N VAL A 243 5.79 25.04 11.42
CA VAL A 243 6.71 25.37 10.32
C VAL A 243 6.18 26.55 9.52
N SER A 244 6.98 27.61 9.40
CA SER A 244 6.71 28.73 8.50
C SER A 244 7.11 28.34 7.08
N LEU A 245 6.12 28.23 6.20
CA LEU A 245 6.35 27.80 4.82
C LEU A 245 6.59 28.99 3.90
N ASP A 246 7.66 28.90 3.12
CA ASP A 246 7.92 29.83 2.04
C ASP A 246 7.20 29.38 0.77
N TYR A 247 6.17 30.11 0.37
CA TYR A 247 5.40 29.89 -0.86
C TYR A 247 5.93 30.72 -2.04
N SER A 248 7.10 31.37 -1.92
CA SER A 248 7.67 32.14 -3.03
C SER A 248 7.84 31.26 -4.27
N GLY A 249 7.37 31.75 -5.43
CA GLY A 249 7.41 31.02 -6.70
C GLY A 249 6.47 29.80 -6.77
N VAL A 250 5.49 29.68 -5.87
CA VAL A 250 4.52 28.57 -5.87
C VAL A 250 3.10 29.12 -5.97
N ASP A 251 2.33 28.59 -6.91
CA ASP A 251 0.94 28.97 -7.22
C ASP A 251 -0.10 28.18 -6.42
N LEU A 252 0.28 27.05 -5.83
CA LEU A 252 -0.60 26.14 -5.08
C LEU A 252 -0.23 26.04 -3.59
N THR A 253 -1.25 25.83 -2.75
CA THR A 253 -1.00 25.48 -1.34
C THR A 253 -0.45 24.05 -1.22
N VAL A 254 0.21 23.72 -0.10
CA VAL A 254 0.71 22.36 0.17
C VAL A 254 -0.39 21.30 0.05
N ASN A 255 -1.61 21.60 0.50
CA ASN A 255 -2.73 20.66 0.41
C ASN A 255 -3.18 20.43 -1.05
N GLN A 256 -3.19 21.48 -1.87
CA GLN A 256 -3.51 21.41 -3.30
C GLN A 256 -2.43 20.67 -4.07
N ILE A 257 -1.14 20.94 -3.80
CA ILE A 257 -0.01 20.21 -4.39
C ILE A 257 -0.14 18.72 -4.09
N TYR A 258 -0.35 18.38 -2.81
CA TYR A 258 -0.43 16.98 -2.38
C TYR A 258 -1.67 16.29 -2.97
N SER A 259 -2.85 16.87 -2.73
CA SER A 259 -4.12 16.18 -2.93
C SER A 259 -4.69 16.38 -4.32
N GLY A 260 -4.65 17.61 -4.86
CA GLY A 260 -5.21 17.94 -6.17
C GLY A 260 -4.23 17.63 -7.30
N TYR A 261 -3.01 18.16 -7.21
CA TYR A 261 -2.00 17.98 -8.26
C TYR A 261 -1.45 16.54 -8.29
N ARG A 262 -0.97 16.00 -7.17
CA ARG A 262 -0.23 14.72 -7.18
C ARG A 262 -1.08 13.48 -6.94
N HIS A 263 -2.07 13.54 -6.05
CA HIS A 263 -2.79 12.36 -5.56
C HIS A 263 -4.31 12.42 -5.73
N ALA A 264 -4.84 13.15 -6.73
CA ALA A 264 -6.29 13.30 -6.85
C ALA A 264 -7.04 11.97 -7.05
N HIS A 265 -6.44 11.03 -7.77
CA HIS A 265 -6.96 9.67 -7.94
C HIS A 265 -7.00 8.84 -6.63
N HIS A 266 -6.31 9.29 -5.57
CA HIS A 266 -6.29 8.62 -4.27
C HIS A 266 -7.08 9.35 -3.17
N VAL A 267 -7.17 10.69 -3.21
CA VAL A 267 -7.74 11.47 -2.09
C VAL A 267 -8.70 12.60 -2.47
N ALA A 268 -8.78 13.01 -3.74
CA ALA A 268 -9.60 14.15 -4.17
C ALA A 268 -10.65 13.70 -5.22
N PRO A 269 -11.74 13.03 -4.79
CA PRO A 269 -12.76 12.53 -5.71
C PRO A 269 -13.36 13.59 -6.64
N PHE A 270 -13.40 14.85 -6.19
CA PHE A 270 -14.05 15.94 -6.89
C PHE A 270 -13.09 16.97 -7.50
N GLU A 271 -11.81 16.60 -7.67
CA GLU A 271 -10.84 17.44 -8.40
C GLU A 271 -11.33 17.78 -9.81
N SER A 272 -11.88 16.80 -10.52
CA SER A 272 -12.55 17.00 -11.80
C SER A 272 -13.57 15.91 -12.06
N ALA A 273 -14.53 16.17 -12.95
CA ALA A 273 -15.50 15.17 -13.38
C ALA A 273 -14.81 13.94 -13.99
N ALA A 274 -13.74 14.13 -14.77
CA ALA A 274 -12.99 13.03 -15.37
C ALA A 274 -12.34 12.13 -14.32
N ILE A 275 -11.77 12.71 -13.25
CA ILE A 275 -11.18 11.95 -12.14
C ILE A 275 -12.27 11.18 -11.38
N PHE A 276 -13.39 11.83 -11.06
CA PHE A 276 -14.51 11.19 -10.37
C PHE A 276 -15.04 9.98 -11.14
N GLU A 277 -15.33 10.18 -12.43
CA GLU A 277 -15.89 9.15 -13.30
C GLU A 277 -14.95 7.96 -13.47
N ARG A 278 -13.64 8.21 -13.60
CA ARG A 278 -12.64 7.17 -13.83
C ARG A 278 -12.31 6.37 -12.57
N PHE A 279 -12.17 7.03 -11.42
CA PHE A 279 -11.58 6.40 -10.22
C PHE A 279 -12.54 6.22 -9.05
N TRP A 280 -13.64 6.98 -8.98
CA TRP A 280 -14.43 7.08 -7.75
C TRP A 280 -15.88 6.62 -7.88
N ARG A 281 -16.51 6.83 -9.04
CA ARG A 281 -17.94 6.57 -9.25
C ARG A 281 -18.36 5.15 -8.86
N VAL A 282 -17.65 4.15 -9.38
CA VAL A 282 -17.97 2.74 -9.12
C VAL A 282 -17.80 2.41 -7.64
N GLY A 283 -16.69 2.84 -7.04
CA GLY A 283 -16.43 2.68 -5.61
C GLY A 283 -17.48 3.31 -4.70
N ALA A 284 -17.94 4.52 -5.04
CA ALA A 284 -18.96 5.25 -4.28
C ALA A 284 -20.28 4.48 -4.24
N ILE A 285 -20.72 3.96 -5.40
CA ILE A 285 -21.94 3.15 -5.51
C ILE A 285 -21.81 1.88 -4.67
N TRP A 286 -20.71 1.13 -4.83
CA TRP A 286 -20.49 -0.10 -4.07
C TRP A 286 -20.42 0.14 -2.57
N THR A 287 -19.82 1.25 -2.13
CA THR A 287 -19.75 1.60 -0.71
C THR A 287 -21.13 1.82 -0.11
N ALA A 288 -22.01 2.55 -0.81
CA ALA A 288 -23.38 2.74 -0.35
C ALA A 288 -24.16 1.41 -0.28
N LEU A 289 -24.02 0.55 -1.30
CA LEU A 289 -24.67 -0.77 -1.34
C LEU A 289 -24.16 -1.69 -0.23
N LEU A 290 -22.85 -1.72 0.01
CA LEU A 290 -22.24 -2.52 1.07
C LEU A 290 -22.67 -2.03 2.46
N ALA A 291 -22.73 -0.72 2.69
CA ALA A 291 -23.23 -0.17 3.95
C ALA A 291 -24.68 -0.60 4.19
N ALA A 292 -25.55 -0.48 3.18
CA ALA A 292 -26.94 -0.90 3.28
C ALA A 292 -27.08 -2.41 3.56
N ALA A 293 -26.32 -3.25 2.86
CA ALA A 293 -26.33 -4.70 3.05
C ALA A 293 -25.85 -5.12 4.45
N LEU A 294 -24.77 -4.51 4.95
CA LEU A 294 -24.25 -4.77 6.29
C LEU A 294 -25.24 -4.36 7.39
N LEU A 295 -25.87 -3.18 7.24
CA LEU A 295 -26.89 -2.71 8.17
C LEU A 295 -28.15 -3.59 8.13
N ALA A 296 -28.54 -4.08 6.95
CA ALA A 296 -29.65 -5.03 6.82
C ALA A 296 -29.35 -6.35 7.53
N LEU A 297 -28.14 -6.90 7.40
CA LEU A 297 -27.73 -8.08 8.16
C LEU A 297 -27.66 -7.81 9.67
N ALA A 298 -27.17 -6.64 10.08
CA ALA A 298 -27.11 -6.24 11.49
C ALA A 298 -28.51 -6.06 12.13
N ALA A 299 -29.55 -5.87 11.32
CA ALA A 299 -30.94 -5.85 11.78
C ALA A 299 -31.47 -7.25 12.15
N ILE A 300 -30.85 -8.33 11.68
CA ILE A 300 -31.22 -9.71 12.02
C ILE A 300 -30.73 -10.03 13.44
N ARG A 301 -31.64 -9.87 14.43
CA ARG A 301 -31.31 -9.94 15.87
C ARG A 301 -30.65 -11.25 16.32
N VAL A 302 -31.00 -12.36 15.68
CA VAL A 302 -30.53 -13.71 16.05
C VAL A 302 -29.26 -14.13 15.31
N TRP A 303 -28.70 -13.27 14.45
CA TRP A 303 -27.53 -13.64 13.67
C TRP A 303 -26.25 -13.55 14.53
N PRO A 304 -25.39 -14.60 14.56
CA PRO A 304 -24.23 -14.64 15.44
C PRO A 304 -23.20 -13.53 15.22
N ARG A 305 -23.14 -12.94 14.02
CA ARG A 305 -22.16 -11.91 13.63
C ARG A 305 -22.75 -10.49 13.53
N ARG A 306 -23.84 -10.26 14.26
CA ARG A 306 -24.54 -8.97 14.26
C ARG A 306 -23.62 -7.80 14.65
N SER A 307 -22.74 -8.01 15.63
CA SER A 307 -21.83 -6.98 16.14
C SER A 307 -20.80 -6.55 15.09
N GLU A 308 -20.21 -7.52 14.39
CA GLU A 308 -19.25 -7.30 13.32
C GLU A 308 -19.91 -6.57 12.14
N ALA A 309 -21.12 -6.97 11.75
CA ALA A 309 -21.85 -6.30 10.68
C ALA A 309 -22.28 -4.87 11.04
N LEU A 310 -22.69 -4.62 12.28
CA LEU A 310 -23.01 -3.27 12.76
C LEU A 310 -21.77 -2.38 12.73
N TRP A 311 -20.64 -2.89 13.26
CA TRP A 311 -19.37 -2.18 13.27
C TRP A 311 -18.88 -1.86 11.85
N LEU A 312 -18.86 -2.85 10.95
CA LEU A 312 -18.48 -2.65 9.55
C LEU A 312 -19.46 -1.72 8.82
N GLY A 313 -20.76 -1.83 9.09
CA GLY A 313 -21.75 -0.89 8.56
C GLY A 313 -21.44 0.55 8.97
N GLY A 314 -20.98 0.77 10.20
CA GLY A 314 -20.47 2.06 10.67
C GLY A 314 -19.19 2.53 9.96
N VAL A 315 -18.21 1.64 9.77
CA VAL A 315 -16.97 1.94 9.02
C VAL A 315 -17.27 2.31 7.57
N THR A 316 -18.17 1.58 6.91
CA THR A 316 -18.57 1.87 5.51
C THR A 316 -19.42 3.15 5.43
N ALA A 317 -20.29 3.40 6.41
CA ALA A 317 -21.03 4.66 6.49
C ALA A 317 -20.09 5.87 6.68
N TYR A 318 -18.99 5.72 7.42
CA TYR A 318 -17.95 6.73 7.49
C TYR A 318 -17.38 7.09 6.12
N LEU A 319 -17.16 6.12 5.21
CA LEU A 319 -16.69 6.40 3.85
C LEU A 319 -17.71 7.19 3.03
N VAL A 320 -19.01 6.97 3.23
CA VAL A 320 -20.07 7.79 2.61
C VAL A 320 -20.02 9.22 3.15
N LEU A 321 -19.84 9.40 4.45
CA LEU A 321 -19.67 10.72 5.06
C LEU A 321 -18.39 11.41 4.56
N ALA A 322 -17.31 10.66 4.36
CA ALA A 322 -16.05 11.15 3.82
C ALA A 322 -16.21 11.72 2.40
N PHE A 323 -17.08 11.16 1.56
CA PHE A 323 -17.44 11.79 0.28
C PHE A 323 -18.11 13.14 0.45
N GLY A 324 -19.08 13.24 1.38
CA GLY A 324 -19.72 14.52 1.70
C GLY A 324 -18.70 15.57 2.12
N LEU A 325 -17.77 15.20 3.00
CA LEU A 325 -16.68 16.08 3.45
C LEU A 325 -15.73 16.45 2.30
N ALA A 326 -15.30 15.49 1.48
CA ALA A 326 -14.42 15.74 0.34
C ALA A 326 -15.07 16.65 -0.72
N TYR A 327 -16.39 16.58 -0.90
CA TYR A 327 -17.11 17.48 -1.79
C TYR A 327 -17.11 18.92 -1.27
N LEU A 328 -17.33 19.10 0.04
CA LEU A 328 -17.30 20.41 0.69
C LEU A 328 -15.88 21.01 0.70
N ASP A 329 -14.85 20.16 0.75
CA ASP A 329 -13.43 20.53 0.80
C ASP A 329 -12.73 20.54 -0.56
N ARG A 330 -13.47 20.37 -1.67
CA ARG A 330 -12.90 20.14 -3.01
C ARG A 330 -11.98 21.25 -3.55
N GLU A 331 -12.09 22.47 -3.03
CA GLU A 331 -11.25 23.62 -3.47
C GLU A 331 -9.97 23.77 -2.61
N ALA A 332 -10.06 23.40 -1.33
CA ALA A 332 -9.01 23.66 -0.34
C ALA A 332 -8.18 22.41 0.01
N HIS A 333 -8.76 21.23 -0.15
CA HIS A 333 -8.17 19.91 0.10
C HIS A 333 -7.55 19.73 1.49
N HIS A 334 -8.05 20.42 2.51
CA HIS A 334 -7.56 20.30 3.88
C HIS A 334 -7.63 18.85 4.37
N PHE A 335 -8.73 18.16 4.07
CA PHE A 335 -8.96 16.78 4.47
C PHE A 335 -8.35 15.75 3.51
N GLY A 336 -8.01 16.13 2.27
CA GLY A 336 -7.36 15.24 1.31
C GLY A 336 -6.08 14.61 1.86
N THR A 337 -5.28 15.42 2.56
CA THR A 337 -4.04 14.99 3.23
C THR A 337 -4.25 13.95 4.34
N LEU A 338 -5.46 13.80 4.87
CA LEU A 338 -5.79 12.82 5.92
C LEU A 338 -6.13 11.44 5.34
N TYR A 339 -6.20 11.29 4.02
CA TYR A 339 -6.60 10.04 3.35
C TYR A 339 -7.87 9.43 3.95
N LEU A 340 -8.97 10.19 3.96
CA LEU A 340 -10.24 9.75 4.55
C LEU A 340 -10.73 8.39 4.00
N PHE A 341 -10.32 8.02 2.79
CA PHE A 341 -10.72 6.79 2.12
C PHE A 341 -9.79 5.59 2.36
N ARG A 342 -8.66 5.76 3.08
CA ARG A 342 -7.72 4.68 3.42
C ARG A 342 -8.37 3.40 4.01
N PRO A 343 -9.47 3.48 4.79
CA PRO A 343 -10.12 2.28 5.32
C PRO A 343 -10.83 1.42 4.26
N SER A 344 -10.95 1.89 3.01
CA SER A 344 -11.71 1.23 1.94
C SER A 344 -11.27 -0.22 1.71
N SER A 345 -9.97 -0.48 1.70
CA SER A 345 -9.40 -1.78 1.38
C SER A 345 -9.71 -2.84 2.46
N LEU A 346 -9.27 -2.63 3.70
CA LEU A 346 -9.54 -3.60 4.78
C LEU A 346 -11.04 -3.63 5.15
N GLY A 347 -11.75 -2.50 5.02
CA GLY A 347 -13.20 -2.44 5.16
C GLY A 347 -13.92 -3.34 4.15
N LEU A 348 -13.49 -3.33 2.88
CA LEU A 348 -14.03 -4.20 1.84
C LEU A 348 -13.79 -5.67 2.15
N LEU A 349 -12.55 -6.06 2.48
CA LEU A 349 -12.25 -7.47 2.78
C LEU A 349 -13.11 -8.00 3.93
N LEU A 350 -13.19 -7.25 5.03
CA LEU A 350 -14.01 -7.64 6.18
C LEU A 350 -15.52 -7.64 5.84
N ALA A 351 -15.99 -6.69 5.02
CA ALA A 351 -17.37 -6.67 4.55
C ALA A 351 -17.70 -7.91 3.71
N LEU A 352 -16.83 -8.29 2.76
CA LEU A 352 -17.00 -9.49 1.95
C LEU A 352 -17.06 -10.75 2.81
N LEU A 353 -16.16 -10.88 3.78
CA LEU A 353 -16.16 -12.01 4.72
C LEU A 353 -17.49 -12.12 5.49
N VAL A 354 -18.02 -11.00 5.99
CA VAL A 354 -19.26 -10.96 6.77
C VAL A 354 -20.49 -11.17 5.89
N LEU A 355 -20.55 -10.57 4.70
CA LEU A 355 -21.66 -10.71 3.76
C LEU A 355 -21.74 -12.12 3.18
N ILE A 356 -20.62 -12.72 2.79
CA ILE A 356 -20.58 -14.09 2.26
C ILE A 356 -20.93 -15.11 3.36
N ASP A 357 -20.41 -14.94 4.57
CA ASP A 357 -20.80 -15.78 5.71
C ASP A 357 -22.30 -15.65 6.01
N GLY A 358 -22.83 -14.43 5.99
CA GLY A 358 -24.26 -14.14 6.13
C GLY A 358 -25.09 -14.86 5.07
N ALA A 359 -24.75 -14.67 3.79
CA ALA A 359 -25.43 -15.30 2.66
C ALA A 359 -25.42 -16.82 2.76
N LEU A 360 -24.27 -17.43 3.05
CA LEU A 360 -24.16 -18.90 3.21
C LEU A 360 -24.93 -19.39 4.43
N SER A 361 -24.94 -18.64 5.54
CA SER A 361 -25.68 -19.00 6.75
C SER A 361 -27.20 -19.00 6.56
N LEU A 362 -27.70 -18.20 5.60
CA LEU A 362 -29.11 -18.13 5.21
C LEU A 362 -29.44 -19.06 4.03
N ALA A 363 -28.45 -19.49 3.27
CA ALA A 363 -28.62 -20.36 2.12
C ALA A 363 -29.05 -21.79 2.51
N PRO A 364 -29.88 -22.46 1.68
CA PRO A 364 -30.15 -23.90 1.81
C PRO A 364 -28.87 -24.75 1.74
N LEU A 365 -28.88 -25.94 2.36
CA LEU A 365 -27.72 -26.84 2.41
C LEU A 365 -27.16 -27.18 1.02
N LEU A 366 -28.03 -27.39 0.03
CA LEU A 366 -27.61 -27.68 -1.34
C LEU A 366 -26.73 -26.56 -1.91
N LEU A 367 -27.14 -25.30 -1.74
CA LEU A 367 -26.40 -24.15 -2.23
C LEU A 367 -25.04 -24.00 -1.53
N ARG A 368 -24.97 -24.30 -0.22
CA ARG A 368 -23.69 -24.34 0.51
C ARG A 368 -22.74 -25.39 -0.05
N ARG A 369 -23.26 -26.57 -0.38
CA ARG A 369 -22.46 -27.65 -1.00
C ARG A 369 -22.02 -27.29 -2.41
N VAL A 370 -22.89 -26.67 -3.20
CA VAL A 370 -22.52 -26.15 -4.53
C VAL A 370 -21.42 -25.09 -4.40
N ALA A 371 -21.52 -24.17 -3.44
CA ALA A 371 -20.47 -23.19 -3.17
C ALA A 371 -19.15 -23.85 -2.75
N ALA A 372 -19.18 -24.91 -1.93
CA ALA A 372 -18.00 -25.69 -1.57
C ALA A 372 -17.36 -26.42 -2.77
N ILE A 373 -18.18 -26.93 -3.70
CA ILE A 373 -17.67 -27.56 -4.94
C ILE A 373 -17.07 -26.50 -5.87
N ALA A 374 -17.77 -25.38 -6.07
CA ALA A 374 -17.28 -24.24 -6.84
C ALA A 374 -15.96 -23.70 -6.27
N PHE A 375 -15.84 -23.66 -4.93
CA PHE A 375 -14.60 -23.36 -4.22
C PHE A 375 -13.44 -24.26 -4.66
N LEU A 376 -13.62 -25.59 -4.64
CA LEU A 376 -12.56 -26.52 -5.05
C LEU A 376 -12.16 -26.30 -6.51
N PHE A 377 -13.13 -26.04 -7.38
CA PHE A 377 -12.88 -25.79 -8.79
C PHE A 377 -12.11 -24.47 -9.02
N LEU A 378 -12.50 -23.38 -8.35
CA LEU A 378 -11.80 -22.10 -8.42
C LEU A 378 -10.36 -22.22 -7.92
N MET A 379 -10.13 -22.91 -6.81
CA MET A 379 -8.78 -23.16 -6.31
C MET A 379 -7.92 -23.92 -7.32
N LEU A 380 -8.47 -24.96 -7.94
CA LEU A 380 -7.71 -25.81 -8.87
C LEU A 380 -7.44 -25.15 -10.22
N LEU A 381 -8.39 -24.35 -10.74
CA LEU A 381 -8.30 -23.81 -12.10
C LEU A 381 -7.76 -22.40 -12.21
N ASP A 382 -7.94 -21.57 -11.18
CA ASP A 382 -7.49 -20.17 -11.20
C ASP A 382 -6.28 -20.00 -10.27
N VAL A 383 -6.42 -20.40 -9.00
CA VAL A 383 -5.40 -20.11 -7.98
C VAL A 383 -4.10 -20.87 -8.18
N VAL A 384 -4.17 -22.20 -8.33
CA VAL A 384 -2.96 -23.03 -8.39
C VAL A 384 -2.11 -22.73 -9.64
N PRO A 385 -2.67 -22.63 -10.86
CA PRO A 385 -1.87 -22.31 -12.05
C PRO A 385 -1.19 -20.95 -11.95
N ASP A 386 -1.91 -19.93 -11.49
CA ASP A 386 -1.37 -18.59 -11.32
C ASP A 386 -0.23 -18.58 -10.30
N VAL A 387 -0.40 -19.21 -9.13
CA VAL A 387 0.68 -19.30 -8.14
C VAL A 387 1.90 -20.05 -8.67
N VAL A 388 1.71 -21.12 -9.45
CA VAL A 388 2.83 -21.84 -10.07
C VAL A 388 3.55 -20.94 -11.07
N GLU A 389 2.82 -20.19 -11.89
CA GLU A 389 3.38 -19.21 -12.81
C GLU A 389 4.14 -18.11 -12.07
N GLN A 390 3.53 -17.47 -11.06
CA GLN A 390 4.18 -16.43 -10.26
C GLN A 390 5.42 -16.96 -9.51
N ALA A 391 5.40 -18.21 -9.02
CA ALA A 391 6.56 -18.83 -8.39
C ALA A 391 7.68 -19.11 -9.40
N GLN A 392 7.35 -19.54 -10.62
CA GLN A 392 8.33 -19.70 -11.70
C GLN A 392 8.93 -18.35 -12.12
N LEU A 393 8.10 -17.30 -12.19
CA LEU A 393 8.56 -15.94 -12.43
C LEU A 393 9.44 -15.45 -11.28
N SER A 394 9.11 -15.78 -10.02
CA SER A 394 9.93 -15.44 -8.84
C SER A 394 11.31 -16.09 -8.90
N ALA A 395 11.36 -17.38 -9.26
CA ALA A 395 12.61 -18.12 -9.40
C ALA A 395 13.50 -17.56 -10.53
N ARG A 396 12.89 -16.86 -11.48
CA ARG A 396 13.56 -16.16 -12.58
C ARG A 396 13.63 -14.65 -12.36
N ALA A 397 13.18 -14.14 -11.21
CA ALA A 397 12.86 -12.74 -11.04
C ALA A 397 14.09 -11.91 -11.39
N PRO A 398 14.01 -11.07 -12.43
CA PRO A 398 15.14 -10.25 -12.81
C PRO A 398 15.45 -9.32 -11.65
N THR A 399 16.73 -9.22 -11.29
CA THR A 399 17.23 -8.08 -10.50
C THR A 399 16.83 -6.78 -11.20
N LEU A 400 16.89 -5.64 -10.51
CA LEU A 400 16.61 -4.35 -11.18
C LEU A 400 17.45 -4.19 -12.47
N LEU A 401 18.69 -4.67 -12.47
CA LEU A 401 19.57 -4.68 -13.64
C LEU A 401 19.05 -5.57 -14.78
N ALA A 402 18.54 -6.76 -14.47
CA ALA A 402 18.02 -7.67 -15.49
C ALA A 402 16.68 -7.22 -16.10
N ALA A 403 16.04 -6.19 -15.54
CA ALA A 403 14.86 -5.54 -16.12
C ALA A 403 15.20 -4.43 -17.13
N LEU A 404 16.48 -4.04 -17.24
CA LEU A 404 16.94 -2.99 -18.15
C LEU A 404 17.01 -3.51 -19.59
N THR A 405 16.76 -2.61 -20.55
CA THR A 405 17.18 -2.85 -21.94
C THR A 405 18.70 -2.69 -22.09
N GLU A 406 19.27 -3.21 -23.18
CA GLU A 406 20.69 -3.02 -23.50
C GLU A 406 21.08 -1.54 -23.53
N ASP A 407 20.20 -0.68 -24.07
CA ASP A 407 20.42 0.76 -24.12
C ASP A 407 20.37 1.44 -22.75
N GLU A 408 19.46 1.01 -21.87
CA GLU A 408 19.35 1.52 -20.49
C GLU A 408 20.55 1.09 -19.65
N GLU A 409 20.99 -0.17 -19.79
CA GLU A 409 22.20 -0.68 -19.15
C GLU A 409 23.44 0.08 -19.64
N ALA A 410 23.58 0.29 -20.95
CA ALA A 410 24.68 1.06 -21.53
C ALA A 410 24.73 2.51 -21.01
N LEU A 411 23.57 3.17 -20.91
CA LEU A 411 23.46 4.52 -20.33
C LEU A 411 23.92 4.53 -18.86
N LEU A 412 23.49 3.56 -18.05
CA LEU A 412 23.84 3.47 -16.64
C LEU A 412 25.33 3.20 -16.43
N ILE A 413 25.91 2.27 -17.20
CA ILE A 413 27.35 1.98 -17.18
C ILE A 413 28.12 3.23 -17.57
N TRP A 414 27.77 3.87 -18.70
CA TRP A 414 28.44 5.08 -19.16
C TRP A 414 28.37 6.19 -18.11
N THR A 415 27.19 6.45 -17.55
CA THR A 415 27.00 7.48 -16.52
C THR A 415 27.89 7.21 -15.31
N LYS A 416 27.94 5.96 -14.84
CA LYS A 416 28.73 5.58 -13.68
C LYS A 416 30.24 5.70 -13.90
N GLU A 417 30.72 5.38 -15.11
CA GLU A 417 32.15 5.35 -15.44
C GLU A 417 32.70 6.70 -15.92
N ASN A 418 31.87 7.54 -16.53
CA ASN A 418 32.32 8.76 -17.23
C ASN A 418 31.88 10.07 -16.57
N THR A 419 31.11 10.03 -15.48
CA THR A 419 30.75 11.23 -14.71
C THR A 419 31.38 11.22 -13.32
N PRO A 420 31.74 12.38 -12.73
CA PRO A 420 32.22 12.45 -11.35
C PRO A 420 31.21 11.87 -10.34
N PRO A 421 31.63 11.24 -9.23
CA PRO A 421 30.71 10.65 -8.24
C PRO A 421 29.70 11.62 -7.61
N ARG A 422 29.98 12.92 -7.65
CA ARG A 422 29.10 13.99 -7.15
C ARG A 422 28.26 14.64 -8.24
N ALA A 423 28.37 14.17 -9.48
CA ALA A 423 27.65 14.75 -10.59
C ALA A 423 26.14 14.63 -10.40
N VAL A 424 25.44 15.67 -10.81
CA VAL A 424 23.99 15.76 -10.81
C VAL A 424 23.50 15.56 -12.24
N VAL A 425 22.63 14.56 -12.42
CA VAL A 425 22.13 14.12 -13.71
C VAL A 425 20.63 14.42 -13.79
N PHE A 426 20.24 15.36 -14.64
CA PHE A 426 18.84 15.67 -14.88
C PHE A 426 18.26 14.71 -15.94
N LEU A 427 17.19 14.00 -15.57
CA LEU A 427 16.44 13.12 -16.48
C LEU A 427 15.28 13.93 -17.07
N ALA A 428 15.49 14.53 -18.24
CA ALA A 428 14.60 15.58 -18.72
C ALA A 428 13.25 15.04 -19.22
N GLU A 429 13.24 13.84 -19.82
CA GLU A 429 12.01 13.23 -20.31
C GLU A 429 11.47 12.20 -19.33
N TRP A 430 10.44 12.60 -18.58
CA TRP A 430 9.64 11.64 -17.86
C TRP A 430 8.84 10.79 -18.86
N PRO A 431 8.98 9.44 -18.88
CA PRO A 431 8.13 8.62 -19.72
C PRO A 431 6.66 8.91 -19.39
N LYS A 432 5.85 9.26 -20.40
CA LYS A 432 4.40 9.47 -20.21
C LYS A 432 3.85 8.28 -19.42
N LEU A 433 3.11 8.58 -18.35
CA LEU A 433 2.60 7.70 -17.27
C LEU A 433 1.94 6.36 -17.70
N SER A 434 1.76 6.10 -19.01
CA SER A 434 1.08 4.92 -19.53
C SER A 434 1.96 3.67 -19.64
N GLN A 435 3.27 3.71 -19.36
CA GLN A 435 4.16 2.55 -19.46
C GLN A 435 4.79 2.18 -18.11
N TYR A 436 3.96 1.57 -17.25
CA TYR A 436 4.31 1.14 -15.88
C TYR A 436 5.62 0.32 -15.78
N GLN A 437 5.96 -0.48 -16.80
CA GLN A 437 7.19 -1.29 -16.82
C GLN A 437 8.47 -0.48 -17.11
N ARG A 438 8.38 0.64 -17.85
CA ARG A 438 9.54 1.53 -18.06
C ARG A 438 9.78 2.50 -16.90
N GLU A 439 8.85 2.57 -15.94
CA GLU A 439 9.06 3.38 -14.74
C GLU A 439 10.19 2.78 -13.88
N VAL A 440 10.42 1.46 -13.91
CA VAL A 440 11.35 0.80 -12.99
C VAL A 440 12.81 1.19 -13.22
N ALA A 441 13.28 1.20 -14.48
CA ALA A 441 14.64 1.62 -14.81
C ALA A 441 14.91 3.08 -14.43
N HIS A 442 13.94 3.97 -14.71
CA HIS A 442 14.04 5.39 -14.39
C HIS A 442 14.05 5.65 -12.88
N LEU A 443 13.17 4.99 -12.13
CA LEU A 443 13.10 5.14 -10.68
C LEU A 443 14.33 4.59 -9.98
N GLY A 444 14.96 3.55 -10.55
CA GLY A 444 16.21 2.99 -10.07
C GLY A 444 17.47 3.70 -10.55
N PHE A 445 17.38 4.73 -11.40
CA PHE A 445 18.54 5.34 -12.05
C PHE A 445 19.55 5.89 -11.04
N GLU A 446 19.09 6.67 -10.05
CA GLU A 446 19.95 7.26 -9.01
C GLU A 446 20.72 6.17 -8.24
N ARG A 447 20.01 5.10 -7.89
CA ARG A 447 20.57 3.94 -7.19
C ARG A 447 21.58 3.16 -8.02
N LEU A 448 21.29 2.91 -9.30
CA LEU A 448 22.12 2.08 -10.17
C LEU A 448 23.37 2.83 -10.67
N SER A 449 23.21 4.10 -11.05
CA SER A 449 24.32 4.96 -11.49
C SER A 449 25.15 5.48 -10.32
N GLY A 450 24.55 5.62 -9.14
CA GLY A 450 25.14 6.31 -8.00
C GLY A 450 25.31 7.80 -8.26
N ARG A 451 24.39 8.43 -9.01
CA ARG A 451 24.37 9.87 -9.33
C ARG A 451 23.02 10.46 -8.98
N ALA A 452 23.05 11.66 -8.39
CA ALA A 452 21.85 12.35 -7.94
C ALA A 452 21.01 12.87 -9.12
N THR A 453 19.68 12.83 -9.01
CA THR A 453 18.78 13.22 -10.13
C THR A 453 17.94 14.49 -9.89
N LEU A 454 18.17 15.22 -8.79
CA LEU A 454 17.43 16.39 -8.30
C LEU A 454 15.97 16.14 -7.95
N VAL A 455 15.20 15.61 -8.89
CA VAL A 455 13.76 15.47 -8.78
C VAL A 455 13.27 14.21 -9.46
N ASN A 456 12.32 13.57 -8.80
CA ASN A 456 11.60 12.45 -9.35
C ASN A 456 10.12 12.65 -9.06
N TYR A 457 9.28 12.67 -10.11
CA TYR A 457 7.86 12.97 -9.99
C TYR A 457 7.10 11.96 -9.10
N LYS A 458 7.60 10.72 -8.97
CA LYS A 458 6.97 9.70 -8.14
C LYS A 458 7.41 9.77 -6.67
N PHE A 459 8.59 10.33 -6.39
CA PHE A 459 9.15 10.43 -5.04
C PHE A 459 8.63 11.68 -4.34
N VAL A 460 7.39 11.57 -3.84
CA VAL A 460 6.68 12.68 -3.22
C VAL A 460 7.03 12.72 -1.72
N PRO A 461 7.67 13.78 -1.23
CA PRO A 461 7.93 13.95 0.19
C PRO A 461 6.63 14.23 0.95
N THR A 462 6.64 13.93 2.25
CA THR A 462 5.48 14.17 3.12
C THR A 462 5.62 15.43 3.98
N SER A 463 6.84 15.93 4.19
CA SER A 463 7.06 17.21 4.87
C SER A 463 6.53 18.39 4.03
N PRO A 464 5.85 19.38 4.63
CA PRO A 464 5.35 20.52 3.88
C PRO A 464 6.44 21.33 3.15
N GLU A 465 7.62 21.51 3.78
CA GLU A 465 8.76 22.23 3.18
C GLU A 465 9.33 21.45 1.98
N ASP A 466 9.56 20.15 2.17
CA ASP A 466 10.07 19.29 1.11
C ASP A 466 9.05 19.18 -0.03
N LEU A 467 7.74 19.17 0.26
CA LEU A 467 6.73 19.14 -0.78
C LEU A 467 6.73 20.39 -1.65
N LEU A 468 6.93 21.57 -1.05
CA LEU A 468 7.10 22.81 -1.80
C LEU A 468 8.38 22.78 -2.64
N ARG A 469 9.49 22.32 -2.06
CA ARG A 469 10.74 22.12 -2.79
C ARG A 469 10.56 21.17 -3.97
N TRP A 470 9.96 20.01 -3.74
CA TRP A 470 9.67 19.02 -4.77
C TRP A 470 8.81 19.63 -5.88
N TYR A 471 7.76 20.38 -5.53
CA TYR A 471 6.88 21.01 -6.51
C TYR A 471 7.59 22.05 -7.36
N ARG A 472 8.46 22.88 -6.75
CA ARG A 472 9.33 23.82 -7.47
C ARG A 472 10.24 23.10 -8.45
N LEU A 473 10.89 22.01 -8.03
CA LEU A 473 11.76 21.24 -8.92
C LEU A 473 10.97 20.56 -10.05
N VAL A 474 9.73 20.12 -9.80
CA VAL A 474 8.85 19.57 -10.83
C VAL A 474 8.45 20.65 -11.83
N ASN A 475 8.15 21.87 -11.39
CA ASN A 475 7.85 22.99 -12.29
C ASN A 475 9.09 23.45 -13.05
N TRP A 476 10.24 23.59 -12.37
CA TRP A 476 11.54 23.83 -13.01
C TRP A 476 11.83 22.82 -14.13
N SER A 477 11.57 21.53 -13.88
CA SER A 477 11.74 20.50 -14.92
C SER A 477 10.84 20.71 -16.15
N LYS A 478 9.66 21.33 -16.00
CA LYS A 478 8.81 21.72 -17.13
C LYS A 478 9.34 22.98 -17.80
N ASP A 479 9.84 23.94 -17.01
CA ASP A 479 10.41 25.19 -17.51
C ASP A 479 11.69 24.91 -18.31
N VAL A 480 12.49 23.88 -17.99
CA VAL A 480 13.61 23.45 -18.85
C VAL A 480 13.12 23.03 -20.24
N ALA A 481 11.93 22.42 -20.34
CA ALA A 481 11.38 22.03 -21.64
C ALA A 481 10.90 23.23 -22.48
N THR A 482 10.53 24.35 -21.84
CA THR A 482 10.05 25.56 -22.54
C THR A 482 11.13 26.61 -22.74
N ASP A 483 11.94 26.86 -21.72
CA ASP A 483 12.89 27.97 -21.60
C ASP A 483 14.35 27.51 -21.78
N GLY A 484 14.55 26.19 -21.96
CA GLY A 484 15.84 25.58 -22.31
C GLY A 484 16.95 25.93 -21.33
N CYS A 485 18.03 26.50 -21.87
CA CYS A 485 19.23 26.82 -21.12
C CYS A 485 19.04 27.78 -19.94
N THR A 486 18.09 28.73 -20.04
CA THR A 486 17.88 29.72 -18.97
C THR A 486 17.45 29.02 -17.68
N ALA A 487 16.42 28.17 -17.76
CA ALA A 487 15.95 27.39 -16.63
C ALA A 487 16.97 26.34 -16.18
N LEU A 488 17.63 25.63 -17.11
CA LEU A 488 18.58 24.56 -16.77
C LEU A 488 19.70 25.06 -15.85
N LEU A 489 20.22 26.26 -16.11
CA LEU A 489 21.35 26.84 -15.38
C LEU A 489 20.99 27.34 -13.98
N GLU A 490 19.71 27.39 -13.60
CA GLU A 490 19.27 27.75 -12.25
C GLU A 490 19.57 26.66 -11.20
N GLN A 491 19.76 25.41 -11.65
CA GLN A 491 20.03 24.27 -10.78
C GLN A 491 21.46 23.74 -11.00
N PRO A 492 22.05 23.04 -10.02
CA PRO A 492 23.40 22.50 -10.11
C PRO A 492 23.46 21.22 -10.96
N VAL A 493 22.84 21.20 -12.15
CA VAL A 493 22.91 20.09 -13.12
C VAL A 493 24.25 20.09 -13.84
N ASP A 494 24.88 18.91 -13.92
CA ASP A 494 26.13 18.67 -14.65
C ASP A 494 25.86 17.95 -15.98
N TYR A 495 24.90 17.02 -15.99
CA TYR A 495 24.54 16.25 -17.18
C TYR A 495 23.02 16.22 -17.38
N VAL A 496 22.59 16.18 -18.63
CA VAL A 496 21.18 16.01 -19.02
C VAL A 496 21.05 14.73 -19.83
N VAL A 497 20.12 13.86 -19.44
CA VAL A 497 19.74 12.67 -20.21
C VAL A 497 18.45 12.95 -20.96
N LEU A 498 18.52 12.78 -22.28
CA LEU A 498 17.40 12.89 -23.22
C LEU A 498 17.14 11.54 -23.88
N ARG A 499 15.93 11.33 -24.42
CA ARG A 499 15.76 10.28 -25.43
C ARG A 499 16.36 10.72 -26.74
N ALA A 500 16.86 9.75 -27.51
CA ALA A 500 17.33 9.99 -28.86
C ALA A 500 16.22 10.64 -29.70
N GLY A 501 16.52 11.78 -30.32
CA GLY A 501 15.56 12.56 -31.10
C GLY A 501 14.57 13.41 -30.30
N SER A 502 14.82 13.62 -29.00
CA SER A 502 14.01 14.52 -28.17
C SER A 502 13.96 15.95 -28.71
N GLU A 503 12.77 16.55 -28.72
CA GLU A 503 12.57 17.97 -29.06
C GLU A 503 13.26 18.93 -28.06
N MET A 504 13.60 18.45 -26.86
CA MET A 504 14.34 19.25 -25.88
C MET A 504 15.83 19.38 -26.19
N ARG A 505 16.34 18.73 -27.24
CA ARG A 505 17.74 18.90 -27.65
C ARG A 505 18.03 20.32 -28.13
N ASP A 506 17.15 20.89 -28.96
CA ASP A 506 17.38 22.19 -29.61
C ASP A 506 17.44 23.35 -28.61
N PRO A 507 16.56 23.45 -27.59
CA PRO A 507 16.64 24.50 -26.58
C PRO A 507 17.87 24.43 -25.66
N LEU A 508 18.61 23.31 -25.66
CA LEU A 508 19.74 23.06 -24.76
C LEU A 508 21.11 23.18 -25.44
N GLN A 509 21.15 23.29 -26.77
CA GLN A 509 22.41 23.28 -27.55
C GLN A 509 23.38 24.42 -27.22
N ASP A 510 22.88 25.55 -26.71
CA ASP A 510 23.69 26.73 -26.39
C ASP A 510 24.45 26.59 -25.06
N CYS A 511 23.97 25.74 -24.15
CA CYS A 511 24.53 25.56 -22.81
C CYS A 511 24.93 24.11 -22.52
N ALA A 512 24.68 23.17 -23.41
CA ALA A 512 25.02 21.77 -23.23
C ALA A 512 25.58 21.17 -24.52
N ALA A 513 26.52 20.23 -24.39
CA ALA A 513 27.15 19.59 -25.54
C ALA A 513 27.02 18.06 -25.46
N PRO A 514 26.88 17.37 -26.60
CA PRO A 514 26.82 15.91 -26.60
C PRO A 514 28.06 15.29 -25.96
N ALA A 515 27.84 14.46 -24.94
CA ALA A 515 28.87 13.69 -24.24
C ALA A 515 28.82 12.20 -24.63
N TRP A 516 27.62 11.67 -24.87
CA TRP A 516 27.40 10.29 -25.28
C TRP A 516 26.03 10.10 -25.92
N GLN A 517 25.89 9.08 -26.76
CA GLN A 517 24.60 8.70 -27.34
C GLN A 517 24.58 7.21 -27.69
N ASN A 518 23.38 6.62 -27.66
CA ASN A 518 23.05 5.33 -28.29
C ASN A 518 21.72 5.45 -29.05
N ASP A 519 21.11 4.32 -29.41
CA ASP A 519 19.89 4.30 -30.21
C ASP A 519 18.66 4.85 -29.46
N ALA A 520 18.67 4.84 -28.12
CA ALA A 520 17.53 5.25 -27.31
C ALA A 520 17.75 6.55 -26.52
N PHE A 521 18.99 6.94 -26.23
CA PHE A 521 19.34 8.02 -25.31
C PHE A 521 20.50 8.88 -25.81
N GLU A 522 20.50 10.13 -25.38
CA GLU A 522 21.59 11.08 -25.55
C GLU A 522 21.90 11.73 -24.19
N VAL A 523 23.19 11.82 -23.86
CA VAL A 523 23.67 12.55 -22.69
C VAL A 523 24.36 13.82 -23.16
N LEU A 524 23.93 14.95 -22.59
CA LEU A 524 24.54 16.25 -22.78
C LEU A 524 25.30 16.66 -21.51
N GLU A 525 26.53 17.14 -21.66
CA GLU A 525 27.31 17.78 -20.59
C GLU A 525 27.02 19.27 -20.56
N VAL A 526 26.63 19.79 -19.39
CA VAL A 526 26.26 21.20 -19.20
C VAL A 526 27.50 22.07 -19.05
N ARG A 527 27.65 23.05 -19.93
CA ARG A 527 28.76 24.01 -19.93
C ARG A 527 28.40 25.22 -19.08
N ARG A 528 28.86 25.24 -17.84
CA ARG A 528 28.83 26.46 -17.02
C ARG A 528 29.95 27.37 -17.46
N VAL A 529 29.61 28.56 -17.97
CA VAL A 529 30.59 29.63 -18.09
C VAL A 529 31.02 29.98 -16.66
N PRO A 530 32.31 29.91 -16.30
CA PRO A 530 32.77 30.37 -15.00
C PRO A 530 32.28 31.82 -14.80
N ALA A 531 31.54 32.05 -13.71
CA ALA A 531 31.01 33.37 -13.37
C ALA A 531 32.13 34.40 -13.15
#